data_AF-A0A7S3X4G9-F1
#
_entry.id   AF-A0A7S3X4G9-F1
#
_cell.length_a   1.000
_cell.length_b   1.000
_cell.length_c   1.000
_cell.angle_alpha   90.00
_cell.angle_beta   90.00
_cell.angle_gamma   90.00
#
_symmetry.space_group_name_H-M   'P 1'
#
loop_
_entity.id
_entity.type
_entity.pdbx_description
1 polymer ?
#
loop_
_entity_poly.entity_id
_entity_poly.type
_entity_poly.pdbx_seq_one_letter_code
_entity_poly.pdbx_strand_id
1 'polypeptide(L)'
;QMCFWVGSATQILILLTWHELQHLLGCKRPAVFLDKACVHQTDTELKKKGIKSLAAFLDNSRSLVIVYSDVYLARLWTVYELASFLLLCPKSHMEFMPVTLPALMLTIIAAFHVYAGPVQYIGNDDMLETIATTYPVMTMTLLAVPWISFMACFSRLWTTALAGISSDLKKFDIRTAACTCESDRSIVQGHVETYMKLLGEVPQDSSQ
;
A
#
# COMPACT_ATOMS: atom_id res chain seq x y z
N GLN A 1 26.67 22.30 5.89
CA GLN A 1 26.03 21.80 7.14
C GLN A 1 24.65 22.39 7.43
N MET A 2 24.49 23.71 7.62
CA MET A 2 23.18 24.31 7.95
C MET A 2 22.06 23.96 6.95
N CYS A 3 22.32 24.04 5.65
CA CYS A 3 21.33 23.68 4.62
C CYS A 3 20.87 22.22 4.70
N PHE A 4 21.77 21.28 5.05
CA PHE A 4 21.44 19.86 5.18
C PHE A 4 20.48 19.63 6.35
N TRP A 5 20.79 20.18 7.52
CA TRP A 5 19.95 20.03 8.71
C TRP A 5 18.60 20.73 8.56
N VAL A 6 18.57 21.93 7.98
CA VAL A 6 17.33 22.64 7.66
C VAL A 6 16.50 21.85 6.65
N GLY A 7 17.11 21.33 5.59
CA GLY A 7 16.44 20.49 4.60
C GLY A 7 15.87 19.21 5.20
N SER A 8 16.62 18.54 6.07
CA SER A 8 16.21 17.30 6.76
C SER A 8 15.04 17.55 7.71
N ALA A 9 15.11 18.61 8.52
CA ALA A 9 14.01 19.02 9.39
C ALA A 9 12.77 19.38 8.58
N THR A 10 12.93 20.11 7.47
CA THR A 10 11.84 20.47 6.55
C THR A 10 11.19 19.23 5.94
N GLN A 11 11.99 18.26 5.48
CA GLN A 11 11.48 17.00 4.93
C GLN A 11 10.65 16.23 5.96
N ILE A 12 11.14 16.09 7.20
CA ILE A 12 10.43 15.39 8.28
C ILE A 12 9.13 16.11 8.61
N LEU A 13 9.16 17.44 8.73
CA LEU A 13 7.96 18.25 8.95
C LEU A 13 6.94 18.05 7.84
N ILE A 14 7.37 18.11 6.57
CA ILE A 14 6.50 17.82 5.43
C ILE A 14 5.89 16.42 5.56
N LEU A 15 6.67 15.37 5.79
CA LEU A 15 6.14 14.01 5.90
C LEU A 15 5.07 13.86 7.00
N LEU A 16 5.25 14.53 8.13
CA LEU A 16 4.34 14.45 9.27
C LEU A 16 3.12 15.35 9.14
N THR A 17 3.26 16.52 8.53
CA THR A 17 2.22 17.56 8.52
C THR A 17 1.66 17.86 7.14
N TRP A 18 2.11 17.18 6.07
CA TRP A 18 1.66 17.46 4.70
C TRP A 18 0.15 17.37 4.57
N HIS A 19 -0.47 16.35 5.18
CA HIS A 19 -1.93 16.20 5.16
C HIS A 19 -2.64 17.39 5.81
N GLU A 20 -2.16 17.86 6.95
CA GLU A 20 -2.73 19.03 7.66
C GLU A 20 -2.46 20.34 6.91
N LEU A 21 -1.27 20.48 6.33
CA LEU A 21 -0.92 21.63 5.51
C LEU A 21 -1.81 21.72 4.27
N GLN A 22 -2.08 20.61 3.58
CA GLN A 22 -3.02 20.56 2.47
C GLN A 22 -4.42 21.03 2.88
N HIS A 23 -4.85 20.71 4.11
CA HIS A 23 -6.13 21.16 4.64
C HIS A 23 -6.12 22.68 4.91
N LEU A 24 -5.07 23.20 5.55
CA LEU A 24 -4.90 24.63 5.79
C LEU A 24 -4.82 25.45 4.48
N LEU A 25 -4.23 24.87 3.42
CA LEU A 25 -4.13 25.50 2.10
C LEU A 25 -5.40 25.36 1.24
N GLY A 26 -6.48 24.76 1.77
CA GLY A 26 -7.73 24.60 1.04
C GLY A 26 -7.67 23.60 -0.12
N CYS A 27 -6.65 22.73 -0.17
CA CYS A 27 -6.56 21.69 -1.17
C CYS A 27 -7.69 20.66 -0.95
N LYS A 28 -8.45 20.34 -2.00
CA LYS A 28 -9.50 19.32 -1.94
C LYS A 28 -8.88 17.96 -1.64
N ARG A 29 -9.25 17.35 -0.51
CA ARG A 29 -8.88 15.97 -0.18
C ARG A 29 -9.74 15.02 -1.01
N PRO A 30 -9.19 13.88 -1.47
CA PRO A 30 -10.02 12.83 -2.03
C PRO A 30 -11.01 12.36 -0.96
N ALA A 31 -12.27 12.20 -1.34
CA ALA A 31 -13.25 11.52 -0.49
C ALA A 31 -12.92 10.02 -0.54
N VAL A 32 -12.57 9.44 0.60
CA VAL A 32 -12.19 8.03 0.71
C VAL A 32 -13.23 7.31 1.53
N PHE A 33 -13.68 6.17 1.02
CA PHE A 33 -14.49 5.22 1.76
C PHE A 33 -13.58 4.12 2.31
N LEU A 34 -13.68 3.84 3.60
CA LEU A 34 -12.99 2.73 4.26
C LEU A 34 -14.02 1.91 5.02
N ASP A 35 -14.24 0.68 4.56
CA ASP A 35 -15.24 -0.27 5.07
C ASP A 35 -15.28 -0.33 6.61
N LYS A 36 -14.11 -0.48 7.24
CA LYS A 36 -13.97 -0.66 8.69
C LYS A 36 -14.31 0.60 9.49
N ALA A 37 -14.20 1.78 8.87
CA ALA A 37 -14.57 3.05 9.47
C ALA A 37 -16.04 3.44 9.17
N CYS A 38 -16.56 3.03 8.02
CA CYS A 38 -17.88 3.43 7.54
C CYS A 38 -19.00 2.42 7.86
N VAL A 39 -18.67 1.15 8.06
CA VAL A 39 -19.63 0.10 8.43
C VAL A 39 -19.54 -0.16 9.93
N HIS A 40 -20.70 -0.17 10.60
CA HIS A 40 -20.77 -0.42 12.03
C HIS A 40 -20.25 -1.83 12.36
N GLN A 41 -19.30 -1.94 13.29
CA GLN A 41 -18.64 -3.23 13.59
C GLN A 41 -19.34 -4.03 14.69
N THR A 42 -20.04 -3.36 15.62
CA THR A 42 -20.69 -3.98 16.79
C THR A 42 -22.20 -4.18 16.63
N ASP A 43 -22.93 -3.18 16.14
CA ASP A 43 -24.37 -3.27 15.89
C ASP A 43 -24.66 -4.08 14.61
N THR A 44 -25.36 -5.20 14.78
CA THR A 44 -25.63 -6.15 13.69
C THR A 44 -26.59 -5.61 12.64
N GLU A 45 -27.58 -4.80 13.03
CA GLU A 45 -28.57 -4.25 12.09
C GLU A 45 -27.98 -3.09 11.29
N LEU A 46 -27.21 -2.21 11.94
CA LEU A 46 -26.45 -1.16 11.26
C LEU A 46 -25.35 -1.74 10.36
N LYS A 47 -24.70 -2.83 10.79
CA LYS A 47 -23.76 -3.57 9.95
C LYS A 47 -24.42 -4.07 8.67
N LYS A 48 -25.56 -4.78 8.77
CA LYS A 48 -26.32 -5.26 7.61
C LYS A 48 -26.72 -4.13 6.68
N LYS A 49 -27.16 -2.98 7.22
CA LYS A 49 -27.48 -1.79 6.42
C LYS A 49 -26.25 -1.24 5.71
N GLY A 50 -25.10 -1.18 6.39
CA GLY A 50 -23.82 -0.78 5.81
C GLY A 50 -23.38 -1.70 4.67
N ILE A 51 -23.46 -3.02 4.88
CA ILE A 51 -23.16 -4.03 3.85
C ILE A 51 -24.05 -3.84 2.62
N LYS A 52 -25.36 -3.63 2.81
CA LYS A 52 -26.30 -3.37 1.70
C LYS A 52 -25.97 -2.10 0.92
N SER A 53 -25.42 -1.08 1.59
CA SER A 53 -25.00 0.17 0.94
C SER A 53 -23.64 0.08 0.23
N LEU A 54 -22.86 -0.98 0.47
CA LEU A 54 -21.50 -1.11 -0.09
C LEU A 54 -21.49 -1.04 -1.62
N ALA A 55 -22.42 -1.72 -2.28
CA ALA A 55 -22.53 -1.69 -3.73
C ALA A 55 -22.72 -0.26 -4.27
N ALA A 56 -23.51 0.58 -3.58
CA ALA A 56 -23.71 1.97 -3.96
C ALA A 56 -22.43 2.81 -3.78
N PHE A 57 -21.63 2.54 -2.74
CA PHE A 57 -20.33 3.21 -2.57
C PHE A 57 -19.35 2.81 -3.66
N LEU A 58 -19.29 1.53 -4.02
CA LEU A 58 -18.43 1.04 -5.10
C LEU A 58 -18.83 1.66 -6.44
N ASP A 59 -20.12 1.69 -6.76
CA ASP A 59 -20.66 2.30 -8.00
C ASP A 59 -20.37 3.80 -8.12
N ASN A 60 -20.33 4.53 -6.99
CA ASN A 60 -19.98 5.95 -6.95
C ASN A 60 -18.47 6.22 -6.83
N SER A 61 -17.64 5.18 -6.75
CA SER A 61 -16.19 5.31 -6.59
C SER A 61 -15.48 5.43 -7.93
N ARG A 62 -14.55 6.40 -8.05
CA ARG A 62 -13.75 6.60 -9.27
C ARG A 62 -12.61 5.59 -9.40
N SER A 63 -12.11 5.10 -8.28
CA SER A 63 -11.00 4.16 -8.21
C SER A 63 -11.08 3.31 -6.95
N LEU A 64 -10.43 2.15 -6.99
CA LEU A 64 -10.22 1.28 -5.85
C LEU A 64 -8.72 1.17 -5.55
N VAL A 65 -8.33 1.50 -4.33
CA VAL A 65 -6.94 1.33 -3.85
C VAL A 65 -6.89 0.12 -2.94
N ILE A 66 -6.14 -0.89 -3.36
CA ILE A 66 -5.97 -2.16 -2.66
C ILE A 66 -4.65 -2.14 -1.93
N VAL A 67 -4.70 -2.05 -0.60
CA VAL A 67 -3.51 -2.21 0.24
C VAL A 67 -3.22 -3.71 0.39
N TYR A 68 -2.38 -4.22 -0.52
CA TYR A 68 -2.18 -5.65 -0.71
C TYR A 68 -1.22 -6.26 0.33
N SER A 69 -1.64 -7.40 0.87
CA SER A 69 -0.84 -8.34 1.66
C SER A 69 -1.19 -9.77 1.22
N ASP A 70 -0.36 -10.74 1.59
CA ASP A 70 -0.57 -12.17 1.37
C ASP A 70 -1.94 -12.67 1.90
N VAL A 71 -2.46 -12.03 2.95
CA VAL A 71 -3.79 -12.35 3.51
C VAL A 71 -4.96 -11.67 2.78
N TYR A 72 -4.72 -10.76 1.82
CA TYR A 72 -5.79 -10.02 1.15
C TYR A 72 -6.70 -10.93 0.33
N LEU A 73 -6.13 -11.85 -0.46
CA LEU A 73 -6.91 -12.82 -1.23
C LEU A 73 -7.41 -13.99 -0.38
N ALA A 74 -6.86 -14.16 0.82
CA ALA A 74 -7.29 -15.20 1.74
C ALA A 74 -8.59 -14.85 2.49
N ARG A 75 -9.08 -13.61 2.41
CA ARG A 75 -10.29 -13.16 3.11
C ARG A 75 -11.45 -13.02 2.14
N LEU A 76 -12.58 -13.66 2.45
CA LEU A 76 -13.75 -13.68 1.56
C LEU A 76 -14.33 -12.27 1.35
N TRP A 77 -14.31 -11.43 2.39
CA TRP A 77 -14.85 -10.08 2.33
C TRP A 77 -14.08 -9.15 1.37
N THR A 78 -12.75 -9.15 1.43
CA THR A 78 -11.89 -8.33 0.55
C THR A 78 -11.95 -8.81 -0.91
N VAL A 79 -12.09 -10.12 -1.11
CA VAL A 79 -12.37 -10.70 -2.44
C VAL A 79 -13.73 -10.23 -2.96
N TYR A 80 -14.76 -10.24 -2.11
CA TYR A 80 -16.09 -9.77 -2.49
C TYR A 80 -16.09 -8.30 -2.91
N GLU A 81 -15.38 -7.44 -2.18
CA GLU A 81 -15.20 -6.03 -2.54
C GLU A 81 -14.49 -5.86 -3.89
N LEU A 82 -13.38 -6.59 -4.08
CA LEU A 82 -12.62 -6.60 -5.33
C LEU A 82 -13.49 -7.05 -6.51
N ALA A 83 -14.17 -8.19 -6.37
CA ALA A 83 -15.03 -8.73 -7.41
C ALA A 83 -16.17 -7.74 -7.72
N SER A 84 -16.86 -7.25 -6.70
CA SER A 84 -17.97 -6.29 -6.86
C SER A 84 -17.52 -5.02 -7.56
N PHE A 85 -16.34 -4.49 -7.24
CA PHE A 85 -15.79 -3.31 -7.92
C PHE A 85 -15.46 -3.58 -9.39
N LEU A 86 -14.81 -4.70 -9.70
CA LEU A 86 -14.51 -5.07 -11.10
C LEU A 86 -15.78 -5.24 -11.95
N LEU A 87 -16.85 -5.75 -11.34
CA LEU A 87 -18.14 -5.99 -11.98
C LEU A 87 -18.92 -4.68 -12.20
N LEU A 88 -19.01 -3.82 -11.18
CA LEU A 88 -19.75 -2.55 -11.24
C LEU A 88 -19.00 -1.49 -12.04
N CYS A 89 -17.67 -1.52 -12.02
CA CYS A 89 -16.82 -0.45 -12.51
C CYS A 89 -15.70 -0.98 -13.44
N PRO A 90 -16.02 -1.64 -14.57
CA PRO A 90 -15.04 -2.33 -15.41
C PRO A 90 -14.01 -1.41 -16.08
N LYS A 91 -14.31 -0.11 -16.18
CA LYS A 91 -13.41 0.92 -16.75
C LYS A 91 -12.70 1.76 -15.68
N SER A 92 -12.98 1.53 -14.40
CA SER A 92 -12.43 2.35 -13.32
C SER A 92 -11.00 1.93 -12.97
N HIS A 93 -10.26 2.86 -12.37
CA HIS A 93 -8.86 2.63 -12.05
C HIS A 93 -8.72 1.79 -10.78
N MET A 94 -7.90 0.75 -10.84
CA MET A 94 -7.59 -0.09 -9.69
C MET A 94 -6.08 -0.09 -9.44
N GLU A 95 -5.68 0.27 -8.22
CA GLU A 95 -4.28 0.36 -7.81
C GLU A 95 -3.96 -0.66 -6.72
N PHE A 96 -2.92 -1.45 -6.93
CA PHE A 96 -2.37 -2.34 -5.89
C PHE A 96 -1.18 -1.67 -5.21
N MET A 97 -1.29 -1.43 -3.91
CA MET A 97 -0.25 -0.83 -3.08
C MET A 97 0.20 -1.86 -2.02
N PRO A 98 1.41 -2.43 -2.13
CA PRO A 98 1.85 -3.39 -1.12
C PRO A 98 2.05 -2.72 0.24
N VAL A 99 1.67 -3.42 1.31
CA VAL A 99 1.81 -2.95 2.71
C VAL A 99 3.25 -2.58 3.09
N THR A 100 4.24 -3.10 2.38
CA THR A 100 5.66 -2.83 2.64
C THR A 100 6.13 -1.47 2.08
N LEU A 101 5.29 -0.72 1.34
CA LEU A 101 5.71 0.52 0.66
C LEU A 101 6.09 1.62 1.64
N PRO A 102 5.30 1.91 2.69
CA PRO A 102 5.68 2.94 3.65
C PRO A 102 6.98 2.59 4.38
N ALA A 103 7.18 1.31 4.72
CA ALA A 103 8.41 0.82 5.32
C ALA A 103 9.62 0.99 4.38
N LEU A 104 9.46 0.70 3.07
CA LEU A 104 10.46 0.96 2.05
C LEU A 104 10.85 2.44 2.03
N MET A 105 9.87 3.34 1.94
CA MET A 105 10.13 4.78 1.85
C MET A 105 10.82 5.32 3.10
N LEU A 106 10.34 4.95 4.29
CA LEU A 106 10.95 5.37 5.55
C LEU A 106 12.37 4.83 5.69
N THR A 107 12.60 3.60 5.27
CA THR A 107 13.92 3.00 5.25
C THR A 107 14.84 3.79 4.32
N ILE A 108 14.41 4.13 3.09
CA ILE A 108 15.17 4.92 2.11
C ILE A 108 15.46 6.35 2.58
N ILE A 109 14.61 6.92 3.41
CA ILE A 109 14.82 8.24 3.99
C ILE A 109 15.84 8.16 5.13
N ALA A 110 15.69 7.20 6.05
CA ALA A 110 16.56 7.05 7.22
C ALA A 110 18.03 6.78 6.80
N ALA A 111 18.20 5.75 5.97
CA ALA A 111 19.29 5.56 5.02
C ALA A 111 20.08 6.81 4.56
N PHE A 112 19.38 7.70 3.85
CA PHE A 112 19.97 8.87 3.22
C PHE A 112 20.55 9.79 4.29
N HIS A 113 19.84 9.95 5.42
CA HIS A 113 20.29 10.75 6.55
C HIS A 113 21.51 10.13 7.26
N VAL A 114 21.51 8.80 7.43
CA VAL A 114 22.64 8.06 8.03
C VAL A 114 23.89 8.18 7.15
N TYR A 115 23.76 8.15 5.83
CA TYR A 115 24.89 8.32 4.91
C TYR A 115 25.34 9.78 4.82
N ALA A 116 24.43 10.71 4.51
CA ALA A 116 24.76 12.10 4.19
C ALA A 116 25.21 12.93 5.40
N GLY A 117 24.72 12.64 6.60
CA GLY A 117 25.09 13.37 7.82
C GLY A 117 26.59 13.32 8.14
N PRO A 118 27.21 12.13 8.27
CA PRO A 118 28.64 11.98 8.51
C PRO A 118 29.54 12.59 7.43
N VAL A 119 29.16 12.50 6.15
CA VAL A 119 29.91 13.13 5.04
C VAL A 119 30.05 14.64 5.25
N GLN A 120 28.94 15.28 5.59
CA GLN A 120 28.87 16.73 5.82
C GLN A 120 29.58 17.14 7.11
N TYR A 121 29.70 16.25 8.08
CA TYR A 121 30.41 16.49 9.33
C TYR A 121 31.94 16.44 9.12
N ILE A 122 32.44 15.38 8.46
CA ILE A 122 33.87 15.13 8.25
C ILE A 122 34.49 16.15 7.28
N GLY A 123 33.77 16.59 6.25
CA GLY A 123 34.28 17.54 5.25
C GLY A 123 34.54 18.97 5.72
N ASN A 124 34.26 19.28 6.99
CA ASN A 124 34.39 20.62 7.57
C ASN A 124 35.53 20.74 8.60
N ASP A 125 36.21 19.66 8.97
CA ASP A 125 37.36 19.71 9.87
C ASP A 125 38.63 20.05 9.09
N ASP A 126 39.22 21.21 9.37
CA ASP A 126 40.38 21.79 8.67
C ASP A 126 41.72 21.12 9.03
N MET A 127 41.69 19.91 9.60
CA MET A 127 42.86 19.27 10.20
C MET A 127 43.34 18.07 9.36
N LEU A 128 44.31 18.36 8.46
CA LEU A 128 45.17 17.46 7.66
C LEU A 128 44.77 17.21 6.20
N GLU A 129 45.08 18.17 5.33
CA GLU A 129 44.88 18.19 3.87
C GLU A 129 45.37 16.95 3.07
N THR A 130 46.29 16.14 3.61
CA THR A 130 46.78 14.90 2.96
C THR A 130 46.18 13.61 3.55
N ILE A 131 45.64 13.66 4.78
CA ILE A 131 44.83 12.59 5.41
C ILE A 131 43.34 12.79 5.06
N ALA A 132 42.93 14.03 4.75
CA ALA A 132 41.58 14.50 4.49
C ALA A 132 41.02 14.19 3.09
N THR A 133 41.76 13.52 2.20
CA THR A 133 41.20 13.09 0.90
C THR A 133 41.08 11.58 0.79
N THR A 134 42.09 10.82 1.24
CA THR A 134 42.06 9.35 1.20
C THR A 134 41.12 8.73 2.23
N TYR A 135 41.13 9.21 3.48
CA TYR A 135 40.25 8.67 4.53
C TYR A 135 38.77 8.94 4.30
N PRO A 136 38.30 10.13 3.87
CA PRO A 136 36.89 10.32 3.58
C PRO A 136 36.46 9.55 2.34
N VAL A 137 37.25 9.46 1.28
CA VAL A 137 36.88 8.62 0.11
C VAL A 137 36.79 7.15 0.49
N MET A 138 37.74 6.64 1.28
CA MET A 138 37.70 5.28 1.79
C MET A 138 36.50 5.05 2.73
N THR A 139 36.22 5.99 3.63
CA THR A 139 35.06 5.95 4.55
C THR A 139 33.74 6.03 3.79
N MET A 140 33.64 6.91 2.78
CA MET A 140 32.48 6.99 1.88
C MET A 140 32.25 5.68 1.14
N THR A 141 33.32 5.08 0.60
CA THR A 141 33.21 3.82 -0.14
C THR A 141 32.82 2.66 0.79
N LEU A 142 33.41 2.60 1.98
CA LEU A 142 33.11 1.57 2.99
C LEU A 142 31.69 1.68 3.55
N LEU A 143 31.11 2.88 3.63
CA LEU A 143 29.71 3.08 4.04
C LEU A 143 28.73 2.93 2.87
N ALA A 144 29.12 3.34 1.67
CA ALA A 144 28.27 3.26 0.48
C ALA A 144 28.03 1.81 0.02
N VAL A 145 29.02 0.92 0.11
CA VAL A 145 28.88 -0.46 -0.37
C VAL A 145 27.83 -1.26 0.42
N PRO A 146 27.87 -1.32 1.77
CA PRO A 146 26.79 -1.92 2.56
C PRO A 146 25.45 -1.25 2.31
N TRP A 147 25.46 0.07 2.10
CA TRP A 147 24.26 0.85 1.86
C TRP A 147 23.56 0.50 0.54
N ILE A 148 24.32 0.53 -0.56
CA ILE A 148 23.85 0.14 -1.89
C ILE A 148 23.42 -1.33 -1.88
N SER A 149 24.16 -2.19 -1.18
CA SER A 149 23.82 -3.62 -1.04
C SER A 149 22.50 -3.81 -0.29
N PHE A 150 22.28 -3.09 0.81
CA PHE A 150 21.04 -3.10 1.57
C PHE A 150 19.87 -2.59 0.72
N MET A 151 20.02 -1.45 0.02
CA MET A 151 19.01 -0.92 -0.88
C MET A 151 18.68 -1.87 -2.03
N ALA A 152 19.70 -2.49 -2.63
CA ALA A 152 19.52 -3.47 -3.69
C ALA A 152 18.80 -4.73 -3.17
N CYS A 153 19.18 -5.23 -1.99
CA CYS A 153 18.52 -6.36 -1.34
C CYS A 153 17.05 -6.06 -1.04
N PHE A 154 16.78 -4.91 -0.43
CA PHE A 154 15.43 -4.51 -0.05
C PHE A 154 14.56 -4.20 -1.27
N SER A 155 15.11 -3.56 -2.31
CA SER A 155 14.41 -3.35 -3.59
C SER A 155 14.10 -4.67 -4.29
N ARG A 156 15.02 -5.65 -4.21
CA ARG A 156 14.78 -7.01 -4.72
C ARG A 156 13.66 -7.69 -3.95
N LEU A 157 13.69 -7.64 -2.61
CA LEU A 157 12.62 -8.18 -1.76
C LEU A 157 11.26 -7.55 -2.12
N TRP A 158 11.23 -6.24 -2.32
CA TRP A 158 10.05 -5.50 -2.77
C TRP A 158 9.57 -5.96 -4.16
N THR A 159 10.47 -6.06 -5.14
CA THR A 159 10.11 -6.54 -6.49
C THR A 159 9.62 -7.98 -6.48
N THR A 160 10.20 -8.83 -5.62
CA THR A 160 9.77 -10.21 -5.43
C THR A 160 8.40 -10.26 -4.77
N ALA A 161 8.13 -9.41 -3.78
CA ALA A 161 6.82 -9.29 -3.17
C ALA A 161 5.76 -8.85 -4.20
N LEU A 162 6.08 -7.86 -5.04
CA LEU A 162 5.22 -7.44 -6.15
C LEU A 162 4.98 -8.55 -7.18
N ALA A 163 6.02 -9.29 -7.55
CA ALA A 163 5.89 -10.43 -8.45
C ALA A 163 5.02 -11.55 -7.84
N GLY A 164 5.08 -11.72 -6.51
CA GLY A 164 4.22 -12.62 -5.74
C GLY A 164 2.73 -12.37 -5.97
N ILE A 165 2.32 -11.09 -5.99
CA ILE A 165 0.91 -10.70 -6.20
C ILE A 165 0.33 -11.34 -7.46
N SER A 166 1.06 -11.30 -8.58
CA SER A 166 0.58 -11.89 -9.84
C SER A 166 0.49 -13.42 -9.77
N SER A 167 1.44 -14.06 -9.09
CA SER A 167 1.39 -15.51 -8.85
C SER A 167 0.21 -15.89 -7.96
N ASP A 168 -0.07 -15.11 -6.91
CA ASP A 168 -1.13 -15.39 -5.95
C ASP A 168 -2.51 -15.19 -6.58
N LEU A 169 -2.65 -14.15 -7.42
CA LEU A 169 -3.86 -13.94 -8.22
C LEU A 169 -4.16 -15.12 -9.17
N LYS A 170 -3.13 -15.76 -9.75
CA LYS A 170 -3.31 -16.93 -10.63
C LYS A 170 -3.75 -18.19 -9.88
N LYS A 171 -3.36 -18.33 -8.62
CA LYS A 171 -3.67 -19.49 -7.77
C LYS A 171 -4.93 -19.28 -6.92
N PHE A 172 -5.51 -18.08 -6.98
CA PHE A 172 -6.63 -17.68 -6.15
C PHE A 172 -7.88 -18.50 -6.45
N ASP A 173 -8.53 -19.00 -5.40
CA ASP A 173 -9.84 -19.65 -5.44
C ASP A 173 -10.73 -19.10 -4.31
N ILE A 174 -11.87 -18.50 -4.69
CA ILE A 174 -12.86 -17.94 -3.78
C ILE A 174 -13.44 -18.98 -2.80
N ARG A 175 -13.46 -20.26 -3.17
CA ARG A 175 -13.96 -21.36 -2.33
C ARG A 175 -13.07 -21.58 -1.12
N THR A 176 -11.77 -21.31 -1.27
CA THR A 176 -10.77 -21.48 -0.21
C THR A 176 -10.59 -20.25 0.68
N ALA A 177 -11.19 -19.12 0.31
CA ALA A 177 -11.10 -17.89 1.10
C ALA A 177 -11.76 -18.06 2.48
N ALA A 178 -11.06 -17.62 3.53
CA ALA A 178 -11.57 -17.62 4.90
C ALA A 178 -12.65 -16.56 5.07
N CYS A 179 -13.79 -16.93 5.66
CA CYS A 179 -14.81 -15.97 6.07
C CYS A 179 -14.68 -15.69 7.57
N THR A 180 -14.89 -14.43 7.96
CA THR A 180 -14.97 -14.07 9.39
C THR A 180 -16.28 -14.54 10.00
N CYS A 181 -17.35 -14.60 9.21
CA CYS A 181 -18.66 -15.08 9.63
C CYS A 181 -19.18 -16.09 8.60
N GLU A 182 -19.14 -17.38 8.94
CA GLU A 182 -19.38 -18.43 7.95
C GLU A 182 -20.82 -18.45 7.40
N SER A 183 -21.77 -17.86 8.13
CA SER A 183 -23.13 -17.63 7.63
C SER A 183 -23.19 -16.71 6.42
N ASP A 184 -22.21 -15.80 6.26
CA ASP A 184 -22.19 -14.83 5.16
C ASP A 184 -21.61 -15.43 3.87
N ARG A 185 -20.99 -16.62 3.94
CA ARG A 185 -20.31 -17.24 2.78
C ARG A 185 -21.26 -17.49 1.62
N SER A 186 -22.40 -18.14 1.88
CA SER A 186 -23.38 -18.48 0.84
C SER A 186 -24.00 -17.24 0.19
N ILE A 187 -24.19 -16.17 0.97
CA ILE A 187 -24.70 -14.88 0.49
C ILE A 187 -23.67 -14.23 -0.44
N VAL A 188 -22.41 -14.15 0.00
CA VAL A 188 -21.34 -13.53 -0.77
C VAL A 188 -21.06 -14.30 -2.07
N GLN A 189 -20.93 -15.63 -1.98
CA GLN A 189 -20.73 -16.47 -3.16
C GLN A 189 -21.91 -16.39 -4.12
N GLY A 190 -23.15 -16.42 -3.60
CA GLY A 190 -24.36 -16.25 -4.42
C GLY A 190 -24.42 -14.90 -5.15
N HIS A 191 -24.00 -13.82 -4.50
CA HIS A 191 -23.88 -12.50 -5.17
C HIS A 191 -22.84 -12.54 -6.29
N VAL A 192 -21.63 -13.07 -6.04
CA VAL A 192 -20.58 -13.19 -7.05
C VAL A 192 -21.04 -14.03 -8.25
N GLU A 193 -21.66 -15.19 -8.01
CA GLU A 193 -22.20 -16.04 -9.06
C GLU A 193 -23.29 -15.33 -9.87
N THR A 194 -24.20 -14.62 -9.21
CA THR A 194 -25.26 -13.85 -9.88
C THR A 194 -24.64 -12.79 -10.80
N TYR A 195 -23.64 -12.06 -10.33
CA TYR A 195 -22.94 -11.08 -11.15
C TYR A 195 -22.19 -11.71 -12.33
N MET A 196 -21.49 -12.83 -12.12
CA MET A 196 -20.79 -13.55 -13.18
C MET A 196 -21.76 -14.04 -14.28
N LYS A 197 -22.93 -14.54 -13.89
CA LYS A 197 -24.00 -14.94 -14.82
C LYS A 197 -24.54 -13.75 -15.62
N LEU A 198 -24.73 -12.60 -14.98
CA LEU A 198 -25.21 -11.38 -15.65
C LEU A 198 -24.25 -10.85 -16.72
N LEU A 199 -22.95 -11.10 -16.59
CA LEU A 199 -21.94 -10.71 -17.57
C LEU A 199 -21.71 -11.75 -18.68
N GLY A 200 -22.34 -12.92 -18.60
CA GLY A 200 -22.17 -13.99 -19.60
C GLY A 200 -20.83 -14.73 -19.54
N GLU A 201 -20.04 -14.51 -18.48
CA GLU A 201 -18.73 -15.16 -18.27
C GLU A 201 -18.86 -16.61 -17.78
N VAL A 202 -20.05 -17.00 -17.34
CA VAL A 202 -20.35 -18.35 -16.83
C VAL A 202 -21.65 -18.86 -17.46
N PRO A 203 -21.67 -20.08 -18.05
CA PRO A 203 -22.90 -20.68 -18.58
C PRO A 203 -23.97 -20.78 -17.48
N GLN A 204 -25.22 -20.43 -17.81
CA GLN A 204 -26.35 -20.41 -16.86
C GLN A 204 -26.56 -21.75 -16.11
N ASP A 205 -26.07 -22.86 -16.68
CA ASP A 205 -26.32 -24.23 -16.20
C ASP A 205 -25.23 -24.80 -15.27
N SER A 206 -24.24 -24.01 -14.83
CA SER A 206 -23.11 -24.49 -14.03
C SER A 206 -23.38 -24.70 -12.53
N SER A 207 -24.65 -24.69 -12.11
CA SER A 207 -25.05 -25.10 -10.76
C SER A 207 -25.18 -26.62 -10.66
N GLN A 208 -24.06 -27.29 -10.36
CA GLN A 208 -24.02 -28.60 -9.70
C GLN A 208 -22.97 -28.62 -8.61
#